data_AF-A0AB38QUN1-F1
#
_entry.id   AF-A0AB38QUN1-F1
#
_cell.length_a   1.000
_cell.length_b   1.000
_cell.length_c   1.000
_cell.angle_alpha   90.00
_cell.angle_beta   90.00
_cell.angle_gamma   90.00
#
_symmetry.space_group_name_H-M   'P 1'
#
loop_
_entity.id
_entity.type
_entity.pdbx_description
1 polymer ?
#
loop_
_entity_poly.entity_id
_entity_poly.type
_entity_poly.pdbx_seq_one_letter_code
_entity_poly.pdbx_strand_id
1 'polypeptide(L)'
;MKILHVRDLYHAIDGAMQSIDEKRRQLQQIRQSIRQFISLGHAFTGEGGDAIRNYYADCHIPFLTYLEQFLADFQHTLTQIKQAAASLESHEHEK
;
A
#
# COMPACT_ATOMS: atom_id res chain seq x y z
N MET A 1 -17.45 28.66 -10.26
CA MET A 1 -16.77 27.35 -10.19
C MET A 1 -15.35 27.61 -9.74
N LYS A 2 -14.88 27.01 -8.62
CA LYS A 2 -13.44 27.04 -8.31
C LYS A 2 -12.76 26.18 -9.37
N ILE A 3 -11.85 26.77 -10.14
CA ILE A 3 -11.09 26.05 -11.16
C ILE A 3 -10.25 25.01 -10.42
N LEU A 4 -10.56 23.73 -10.61
CA LEU A 4 -9.67 22.66 -10.19
C LEU A 4 -8.44 22.76 -11.11
N HIS A 5 -7.27 23.04 -10.55
CA HIS A 5 -6.03 22.98 -11.32
C HIS A 5 -5.73 21.52 -11.62
N VAL A 6 -6.24 21.01 -12.74
CA VAL A 6 -6.16 19.58 -13.10
C VAL A 6 -4.71 19.09 -13.14
N ARG A 7 -3.77 19.96 -13.52
CA ARG A 7 -2.33 19.70 -13.41
C ARG A 7 -1.89 19.38 -11.99
N ASP A 8 -2.38 20.12 -10.99
CA ASP A 8 -2.03 19.91 -9.59
C ASP A 8 -2.66 18.60 -9.07
N LEU A 9 -3.87 18.26 -9.54
CA LEU A 9 -4.50 16.96 -9.28
C LEU A 9 -3.67 15.81 -9.85
N TYR A 10 -3.25 15.88 -11.12
CA TYR A 10 -2.43 14.84 -11.74
C TYR A 10 -1.09 14.69 -11.03
N HIS A 11 -0.42 15.79 -10.70
CA HIS A 11 0.83 15.75 -9.94
C HIS A 11 0.65 15.12 -8.55
N ALA A 12 -0.43 15.47 -7.85
CA ALA A 12 -0.73 14.87 -6.54
C ALA A 12 -1.02 13.37 -6.64
N ILE A 13 -1.78 12.94 -7.66
CA ILE A 13 -2.05 11.52 -7.92
C ILE A 13 -0.76 10.77 -8.23
N ASP A 14 0.09 11.30 -9.10
CA ASP A 14 1.35 10.64 -9.49
C ASP A 14 2.32 10.53 -8.30
N GLY A 15 2.41 11.58 -7.47
CA GLY A 15 3.17 11.54 -6.22
C GLY A 15 2.62 10.53 -5.19
N ALA A 16 1.29 10.42 -5.10
CA ALA A 16 0.65 9.41 -4.25
C ALA A 16 0.91 7.99 -4.75
N MET A 17 0.85 7.74 -6.07
CA MET A 17 1.17 6.45 -6.68
C MET A 17 2.63 6.03 -6.39
N GLN A 18 3.59 6.95 -6.55
CA GLN A 18 4.99 6.69 -6.23
C GLN A 18 5.20 6.35 -4.74
N SER A 19 4.52 7.08 -3.86
CA SER A 19 4.56 6.84 -2.41
C SER A 19 3.98 5.47 -2.06
N ILE A 20 2.88 5.06 -2.71
CA ILE A 20 2.27 3.74 -2.53
C ILE A 20 3.24 2.64 -2.96
N ASP A 21 3.87 2.76 -4.13
CA ASP A 21 4.81 1.75 -4.64
C ASP A 21 6.03 1.60 -3.70
N GLU A 22 6.53 2.69 -3.14
CA GLU A 22 7.58 2.64 -2.13
C GLU A 22 7.11 1.96 -0.84
N LYS A 23 5.93 2.31 -0.34
CA LYS A 23 5.36 1.67 0.86
C LYS A 23 5.14 0.18 0.67
N ARG A 24 4.65 -0.26 -0.49
CA ARG A 24 4.48 -1.69 -0.80
C ARG A 24 5.82 -2.43 -0.76
N ARG A 25 6.89 -1.87 -1.33
CA ARG A 25 8.24 -2.46 -1.24
C ARG A 25 8.73 -2.57 0.20
N GLN A 26 8.53 -1.53 1.02
CA GLN A 26 8.89 -1.55 2.44
C GLN A 26 8.10 -2.63 3.21
N LEU A 27 6.80 -2.75 2.97
CA LEU A 27 5.96 -3.79 3.59
C LEU A 27 6.42 -5.21 3.22
N GLN A 28 6.81 -5.43 1.97
CA GLN A 28 7.35 -6.71 1.53
C GLN A 28 8.65 -7.07 2.25
N GLN A 29 9.56 -6.10 2.43
CA GLN A 29 10.79 -6.30 3.20
C GLN A 29 10.49 -6.65 4.66
N ILE A 30 9.58 -5.92 5.32
CA ILE A 30 9.17 -6.20 6.69
C ILE A 30 8.56 -7.59 6.81
N ARG A 31 7.64 -7.95 5.91
CA ARG A 31 7.01 -9.28 5.89
C ARG A 31 8.04 -10.39 5.73
N GLN A 32 9.04 -10.20 4.87
CA GLN A 32 10.12 -11.15 4.69
C GLN A 32 10.98 -11.31 5.94
N SER A 33 11.36 -10.20 6.59
CA SER A 33 12.10 -10.22 7.85
C SER A 33 11.33 -10.93 8.96
N ILE A 34 10.02 -10.68 9.07
CA ILE A 34 9.16 -11.39 10.04
C ILE A 34 9.11 -12.89 9.74
N ARG A 35 8.94 -13.29 8.47
CA ARG A 35 8.96 -14.71 8.08
C ARG A 35 10.28 -15.39 8.41
N GLN A 36 11.40 -14.71 8.19
CA GLN A 36 12.71 -15.21 8.60
C GLN A 36 12.80 -15.34 10.12
N PHE A 37 12.36 -14.32 10.86
CA PHE A 37 12.37 -14.33 12.32
C PHE A 37 11.56 -15.50 12.91
N ILE A 38 10.31 -15.69 12.47
CA ILE A 38 9.48 -16.80 12.99
C ILE A 38 10.02 -18.18 12.60
N SER A 39 10.83 -18.27 11.54
CA SER A 39 11.47 -19.52 11.08
C SER A 39 12.76 -19.87 11.81
N LEU A 40 13.28 -18.98 12.67
CA LEU A 40 14.41 -19.27 13.56
C LEU A 40 13.94 -20.26 14.63
N GLY A 41 13.97 -21.56 14.31
CA GLY A 41 13.43 -22.61 15.17
C GLY A 41 14.34 -23.00 16.33
N HIS A 42 15.66 -22.79 16.21
CA HIS A 42 16.67 -23.19 17.21
C HIS A 42 17.15 -22.03 18.08
N ALA A 43 16.91 -20.80 17.63
CA ALA A 43 17.07 -19.59 18.44
C ALA A 43 15.68 -19.21 18.98
N PHE A 44 15.62 -18.65 20.18
CA PHE A 44 14.35 -18.12 20.71
C PHE A 44 13.29 -19.19 21.03
N THR A 45 13.66 -20.22 21.79
CA THR A 45 12.78 -21.36 22.17
C THR A 45 12.16 -21.20 23.56
N GLY A 46 11.20 -22.08 23.89
CA GLY A 46 10.44 -22.05 25.16
C GLY A 46 9.17 -21.21 25.06
N GLU A 47 8.32 -21.26 26.09
CA GLU A 47 6.97 -20.66 26.05
C GLU A 47 6.96 -19.17 25.68
N GLY A 48 7.92 -18.38 26.19
CA GLY A 48 8.05 -16.97 25.83
C GLY A 48 8.49 -16.75 24.37
N GLY A 49 9.39 -17.60 23.86
CA GLY A 49 9.82 -17.55 22.46
C GLY A 49 8.70 -17.95 21.50
N ASP A 50 7.93 -18.98 21.85
CA ASP A 50 6.73 -19.40 21.13
C ASP A 50 5.67 -18.30 21.11
N ALA A 51 5.40 -17.66 22.25
CA ALA A 51 4.45 -16.56 22.35
C ALA A 51 4.83 -15.39 21.43
N ILE A 52 6.11 -15.01 21.38
CA ILE A 52 6.58 -13.92 20.51
C ILE A 52 6.48 -14.32 19.04
N ARG A 53 6.87 -15.54 18.66
CA ARG A 53 6.74 -16.02 17.27
C ARG A 53 5.28 -16.03 16.82
N ASN A 54 4.38 -16.56 17.65
CA ASN A 54 2.94 -16.59 17.36
C ASN A 54 2.37 -15.18 17.24
N TYR A 55 2.79 -14.24 18.09
CA TYR A 55 2.36 -12.84 17.98
C TYR A 55 2.70 -12.21 16.62
N TYR A 56 3.89 -12.48 16.08
CA TYR A 56 4.25 -12.01 14.74
C TYR A 56 3.54 -12.78 13.62
N ALA A 57 3.36 -14.09 13.77
CA ALA A 57 2.69 -14.93 12.78
C ALA A 57 1.18 -14.61 12.68
N ASP A 58 0.50 -14.49 13.81
CA ASP A 58 -0.96 -14.44 13.89
C ASP A 58 -1.50 -13.01 13.86
N CYS A 59 -0.71 -12.01 14.28
CA CYS A 59 -1.14 -10.61 14.26
C CYS A 59 -0.49 -9.82 13.10
N HIS A 60 0.84 -9.85 13.00
CA HIS A 60 1.55 -8.96 12.08
C HIS A 60 1.48 -9.41 10.62
N ILE A 61 1.59 -10.70 10.33
CA ILE A 61 1.49 -11.19 8.95
C ILE A 61 0.11 -10.89 8.33
N PRO A 62 -1.03 -11.15 9.02
CA PRO A 62 -2.34 -10.75 8.51
C PRO A 62 -2.49 -9.25 8.33
N PHE A 63 -2.03 -8.44 9.30
CA PHE A 63 -2.09 -6.98 9.19
C PHE A 63 -1.33 -6.45 7.98
N LEU A 64 -0.09 -6.90 7.77
CA LEU A 64 0.73 -6.49 6.62
C LEU A 64 0.09 -6.91 5.29
N THR A 65 -0.56 -8.07 5.27
CA THR A 65 -1.28 -8.56 4.08
C THR A 65 -2.50 -7.70 3.78
N TYR A 66 -3.30 -7.37 4.79
CA TYR A 66 -4.43 -6.45 4.66
C TYR A 66 -3.97 -5.07 4.17
N LEU A 67 -2.90 -4.53 4.75
CA LEU A 67 -2.38 -3.21 4.38
C LEU A 67 -1.86 -3.19 2.93
N GLU A 68 -1.19 -4.26 2.48
CA GLU A 68 -0.76 -4.38 1.08
C GLU A 68 -1.96 -4.39 0.11
N GLN A 69 -3.04 -5.09 0.46
CA GLN A 69 -4.27 -5.11 -0.33
C GLN A 69 -4.95 -3.73 -0.35
N PHE A 70 -5.08 -3.09 0.81
CA PHE A 70 -5.63 -1.74 0.92
C PHE A 70 -4.87 -0.73 0.04
N LEU A 71 -3.54 -0.78 0.04
CA LEU A 71 -2.71 0.07 -0.81
C LEU A 71 -2.92 -0.21 -2.30
N ALA A 72 -3.13 -1.47 -2.68
CA ALA A 72 -3.45 -1.84 -4.06
C ALA A 72 -4.81 -1.27 -4.51
N ASP A 73 -5.83 -1.40 -3.66
CA ASP A 73 -7.18 -0.88 -3.93
C ASP A 73 -7.18 0.65 -3.99
N PHE A 74 -6.38 1.30 -3.14
CA PHE A 74 -6.20 2.74 -3.16
C PHE A 74 -5.53 3.22 -4.46
N GLN A 75 -4.48 2.53 -4.91
CA GLN A 75 -3.82 2.81 -6.19
C GLN A 75 -4.78 2.64 -7.39
N HIS A 76 -5.64 1.62 -7.34
CA HIS A 76 -6.69 1.44 -8.34
C HIS A 76 -7.68 2.62 -8.34
N THR A 77 -8.11 3.05 -7.16
CA THR A 77 -9.02 4.20 -7.01
C THR A 77 -8.41 5.49 -7.56
N LEU A 78 -7.13 5.76 -7.28
CA LEU A 78 -6.40 6.91 -7.83
C LEU A 78 -6.33 6.87 -9.36
N THR A 79 -6.15 5.68 -9.93
CA THR A 79 -6.15 5.47 -11.39
C THR A 79 -7.52 5.82 -12.00
N GLN A 80 -8.60 5.39 -11.37
CA GLN A 80 -9.97 5.71 -11.80
C GLN A 80 -10.25 7.22 -11.74
N ILE A 81 -9.81 7.89 -10.67
CA ILE A 81 -9.93 9.36 -10.54
C ILE A 81 -9.19 10.06 -11.68
N LYS A 82 -7.95 9.63 -12.00
CA LYS A 82 -7.16 10.19 -13.09
C LYS A 82 -7.84 10.03 -14.45
N GLN A 83 -8.44 8.87 -14.72
CA GLN A 83 -9.20 8.60 -15.95
C GLN A 83 -10.48 9.44 -16.05
N ALA A 84 -11.22 9.56 -14.95
CA ALA A 84 -12.44 10.38 -14.91
C ALA A 84 -12.13 11.86 -15.17
N ALA A 85 -11.06 12.39 -14.59
CA ALA A 85 -10.60 13.76 -14.84
C ALA A 85 -10.27 13.98 -16.32
N ALA A 86 -9.50 13.08 -16.95
CA ALA A 86 -9.13 13.19 -18.36
C ALA A 86 -10.34 13.12 -19.32
N SER A 87 -11.35 12.32 -18.98
CA SER A 87 -12.61 12.25 -19.73
C SER A 87 -13.36 13.58 -19.71
N LEU A 88 -13.46 14.23 -18.54
CA LEU A 88 -14.12 15.53 -18.40
C LEU A 88 -13.40 16.62 -19.19
N GLU A 89 -12.06 16.66 -19.18
CA GLU A 89 -11.29 17.61 -19.99
C GLU A 89 -11.53 17.43 -21.50
N SER A 90 -11.63 16.18 -21.96
CA SER A 90 -11.89 15.87 -23.37
C SER A 90 -13.27 16.37 -23.82
N HIS A 91 -14.28 16.25 -22.97
CA HIS A 91 -15.63 16.73 -23.24
C HIS A 91 -15.78 18.26 -23.19
N GLU A 92 -14.95 18.97 -22.41
CA GLU A 92 -14.93 20.45 -22.40
C GLU A 92 -14.33 21.03 -23.68
N HIS A 93 -13.39 20.33 -24.32
CA HIS A 93 -12.77 20.78 -25.58
C HIS A 93 -13.63 20.54 -26.84
N GLU A 94 -14.73 19.81 -26.72
CA GLU A 94 -15.64 19.47 -27.82
C GLU A 94 -16.89 20.38 -27.89
N LYS A 95 -17.00 21.36 -26.98
CA LYS A 95 -18.07 22.38 -26.92
C LYS A 95 -17.57 23.76 -27.29
#